data_AF-A0A7C7Y8S4-F1
#
_entry.id   AF-A0A7C7Y8S4-F1
#
_cell.length_a   1.000
_cell.length_b   1.000
_cell.length_c   1.000
_cell.angle_alpha   90.00
_cell.angle_beta   90.00
_cell.angle_gamma   90.00
#
_symmetry.space_group_name_H-M   'P 1'
#
loop_
_entity.id
_entity.type
_entity.pdbx_description
1 polymer ?
#
loop_
_entity_poly.entity_id
_entity_poly.type
_entity_poly.pdbx_seq_one_letter_code
_entity_poly.pdbx_strand_id
1 'polypeptide(L)'
;MDLYYDPVVDEHLRTPVGLIAPTWYLAPQRREVAESAWKFGATAMGLLGDSDVAMADARDGLMLAWFTGEFADRAIKEKLWEACDTFFEPTLNPDSGEFTFGFGLNELHPRGQFNARVMAGWVCQPGAWTQIFENPDLAKHSQPCVEGVDFPRVAMSQAHWDEGSLHLAADPCNGATNGTRTTMTIRRLPTDGEWILQSSDETLTSWDVVGGATEIELVADGSSFTLTALSETLGT
;
A
#
# COMPACT_ATOMS: atom_id res chain seq x y z
N MET A 1 7.88 13.59 -28.60
CA MET A 1 7.43 14.27 -27.37
C MET A 1 8.67 14.63 -26.59
N ASP A 2 8.72 15.84 -26.04
CA ASP A 2 9.86 16.27 -25.25
C ASP A 2 9.64 15.82 -23.80
N LEU A 3 10.68 15.30 -23.17
CA LEU A 3 10.67 15.08 -21.73
C LEU A 3 10.79 16.40 -20.96
N TYR A 4 11.56 17.33 -21.54
CA TYR A 4 11.82 18.66 -21.00
C TYR A 4 12.06 19.63 -22.14
N TYR A 5 11.59 20.87 -21.98
CA TYR A 5 11.87 21.98 -22.88
C TYR A 5 12.35 23.17 -22.05
N ASP A 6 13.52 23.70 -22.37
CA ASP A 6 14.04 24.94 -21.80
C ASP A 6 13.74 26.12 -22.73
N PRO A 7 12.81 27.02 -22.38
CA PRO A 7 12.47 28.15 -23.24
C PRO A 7 13.51 29.28 -23.22
N VAL A 8 14.44 29.30 -22.25
CA VAL A 8 15.48 30.34 -22.15
C VAL A 8 16.57 30.11 -23.18
N VAL A 9 16.92 28.85 -23.41
CA VAL A 9 17.95 28.45 -24.38
C VAL A 9 17.41 27.72 -25.61
N ASP A 10 16.09 27.58 -25.72
CA ASP A 10 15.38 26.89 -26.82
C ASP A 10 15.83 25.43 -27.02
N GLU A 11 15.99 24.69 -25.92
CA GLU A 11 16.51 23.33 -25.95
C GLU A 11 15.43 22.29 -25.63
N HIS A 12 15.31 21.29 -26.51
CA HIS A 12 14.35 20.19 -26.39
C HIS A 12 15.06 18.88 -26.03
N LEU A 13 14.75 18.31 -24.87
CA LEU A 13 15.14 16.95 -24.52
C LEU A 13 14.15 15.95 -25.13
N ARG A 14 14.42 15.54 -26.37
CA ARG A 14 13.58 14.59 -27.13
C ARG A 14 13.92 13.16 -26.79
N THR A 15 12.97 12.43 -26.22
CA THR A 15 13.11 11.01 -25.90
C THR A 15 11.74 10.34 -25.82
N PRO A 16 11.61 9.05 -26.18
CA PRO A 16 10.39 8.29 -25.91
C PRO A 16 9.93 8.34 -24.44
N VAL A 17 10.88 8.54 -23.51
CA VAL A 17 10.59 8.74 -22.08
C VAL A 17 9.69 9.95 -21.82
N GLY A 18 9.71 10.97 -22.69
CA GLY A 18 8.80 12.12 -22.57
C GLY A 18 7.32 11.76 -22.65
N LEU A 19 6.98 10.64 -23.31
CA LEU A 19 5.63 10.07 -23.32
C LEU A 19 5.33 9.22 -22.09
N ILE A 20 6.33 8.47 -21.62
CA ILE A 20 6.17 7.46 -20.55
C ILE A 20 6.21 8.11 -19.16
N ALA A 21 7.12 9.04 -18.90
CA ALA A 21 7.31 9.68 -17.60
C ALA A 21 6.04 10.34 -17.01
N PRO A 22 5.17 11.03 -17.79
CA PRO A 22 3.96 11.64 -17.24
C PRO A 22 2.81 10.65 -17.02
N THR A 23 2.94 9.37 -17.41
CA THR A 23 1.85 8.37 -17.42
C THR A 23 1.08 8.31 -16.10
N TRP A 24 1.78 8.19 -14.97
CA TRP A 24 1.15 8.14 -13.66
C TRP A 24 0.29 9.37 -13.36
N TYR A 25 0.80 10.56 -13.64
CA TYR A 25 0.08 11.81 -13.40
C TYR A 25 -1.09 12.00 -14.37
N LEU A 26 -0.97 11.49 -15.60
CA LEU A 26 -2.02 11.54 -16.61
C LEU A 26 -3.14 10.53 -16.35
N ALA A 27 -2.92 9.47 -15.58
CA ALA A 27 -3.93 8.44 -15.35
C ALA A 27 -5.30 9.01 -14.89
N PRO A 28 -5.38 9.84 -13.83
CA PRO A 28 -6.66 10.44 -13.41
C PRO A 28 -7.14 11.60 -14.29
N GLN A 29 -6.28 12.18 -15.14
CA GLN A 29 -6.60 13.40 -15.89
C GLN A 29 -6.97 13.14 -17.36
N ARG A 30 -6.29 12.17 -17.98
CA ARG A 30 -6.32 11.82 -19.40
C ARG A 30 -6.02 10.32 -19.55
N ARG A 31 -6.89 9.48 -18.98
CA ARG A 31 -6.75 8.01 -18.89
C ARG A 31 -6.32 7.36 -20.21
N GLU A 32 -6.96 7.72 -21.33
CA GLU A 32 -6.64 7.15 -22.65
C GLU A 32 -5.20 7.44 -23.11
N VAL A 33 -4.68 8.64 -22.82
CA VAL A 33 -3.31 9.02 -23.15
C VAL A 33 -2.33 8.24 -22.29
N ALA A 34 -2.63 8.14 -20.99
CA ALA A 34 -1.81 7.39 -20.04
C ALA A 34 -1.77 5.88 -20.38
N GLU A 35 -2.91 5.28 -20.73
CA GLU A 35 -2.96 3.89 -21.19
C GLU A 35 -2.13 3.66 -22.44
N SER A 36 -2.21 4.58 -23.40
CA SER A 36 -1.45 4.48 -24.65
C SER A 36 0.05 4.52 -24.38
N ALA A 37 0.49 5.40 -23.47
CA ALA A 37 1.89 5.50 -23.04
C ALA A 37 2.36 4.24 -22.27
N TRP A 38 1.55 3.74 -21.35
CA TRP A 38 1.79 2.49 -20.62
C TRP A 38 1.93 1.31 -21.60
N LYS A 39 0.94 1.09 -22.47
CA LYS A 39 0.94 -0.01 -23.44
C LYS A 39 2.15 0.07 -24.36
N PHE A 40 2.50 1.26 -24.83
CA PHE A 40 3.71 1.46 -25.63
C PHE A 40 4.97 0.99 -24.89
N GLY A 41 5.19 1.43 -23.65
CA GLY A 41 6.35 1.03 -22.85
C GLY A 41 6.35 -0.47 -22.53
N ALA A 42 5.21 -1.01 -22.11
CA ALA A 42 5.05 -2.41 -21.77
C ALA A 42 5.26 -3.34 -22.98
N THR A 43 4.76 -2.98 -24.17
CA THR A 43 5.04 -3.71 -25.41
C THR A 43 6.52 -3.63 -25.78
N ALA A 44 7.15 -2.46 -25.65
CA ALA A 44 8.57 -2.29 -25.98
C ALA A 44 9.50 -3.16 -25.11
N MET A 45 9.12 -3.42 -23.86
CA MET A 45 9.85 -4.35 -22.98
C MET A 45 9.42 -5.83 -23.13
N GLY A 46 8.50 -6.16 -24.03
CA GLY A 46 7.99 -7.53 -24.18
C GLY A 46 7.00 -7.96 -23.09
N LEU A 47 6.59 -7.06 -22.19
CA LEU A 47 5.69 -7.38 -21.06
C LEU A 47 4.32 -7.89 -21.54
N LEU A 48 3.74 -7.25 -22.58
CA LEU A 48 2.41 -7.58 -23.11
C LEU A 48 2.38 -8.74 -24.14
N GLY A 49 3.50 -9.44 -24.33
CA GLY A 49 3.58 -10.61 -25.23
C GLY A 49 4.05 -11.87 -24.50
N ASP A 50 4.37 -12.90 -25.28
CA ASP A 50 4.87 -14.19 -24.74
C ASP A 50 6.39 -14.19 -24.49
N SER A 51 7.08 -13.10 -24.82
CA SER A 51 8.52 -12.95 -24.58
C SER A 51 8.83 -12.63 -23.13
N ASP A 52 10.06 -12.95 -22.71
CA ASP A 52 10.60 -12.50 -21.43
C ASP A 52 10.66 -10.96 -21.37
N VAL A 53 10.58 -10.43 -20.16
CA VAL A 53 10.68 -8.98 -19.94
C VAL A 53 12.12 -8.54 -20.16
N ALA A 54 12.34 -7.69 -21.15
CA ALA A 54 13.67 -7.22 -21.52
C ALA A 54 14.18 -6.14 -20.54
N MET A 55 14.89 -6.58 -19.49
CA MET A 55 15.58 -5.70 -18.54
C MET A 55 17.08 -6.00 -18.53
N ALA A 56 17.91 -4.97 -18.71
CA ALA A 56 19.35 -5.05 -18.55
C ALA A 56 19.80 -4.58 -17.16
N ASP A 57 19.09 -3.61 -16.58
CA ASP A 57 19.27 -3.17 -15.20
C ASP A 57 17.95 -2.75 -14.54
N ALA A 58 18.01 -2.38 -13.25
CA ALA A 58 16.85 -2.01 -12.45
C ALA A 58 16.09 -0.77 -12.99
N ARG A 59 16.75 0.15 -13.69
CA ARG A 59 16.13 1.38 -14.19
C ARG A 59 15.20 1.12 -15.36
N ASP A 60 15.45 0.06 -16.14
CA ASP A 60 14.60 -0.32 -17.28
C ASP A 60 13.18 -0.64 -16.83
N GLY A 61 13.05 -1.40 -15.73
CA GLY A 61 11.75 -1.81 -15.19
C GLY A 61 11.07 -0.77 -14.31
N LEU A 62 11.79 0.24 -13.81
CA LEU A 62 11.32 1.09 -12.71
C LEU A 62 10.02 1.84 -12.98
N MET A 63 9.92 2.51 -14.13
CA MET A 63 8.72 3.26 -14.51
C MET A 63 7.54 2.31 -14.74
N LEU A 64 7.78 1.15 -15.34
CA LEU A 64 6.71 0.22 -15.63
C LEU A 64 6.22 -0.46 -14.35
N ALA A 65 7.14 -0.83 -13.44
CA ALA A 65 6.81 -1.37 -12.13
C ALA A 65 5.91 -0.39 -11.36
N TRP A 66 6.28 0.90 -11.35
CA TRP A 66 5.45 1.96 -10.76
C TRP A 66 4.02 1.97 -11.34
N PHE A 67 3.87 1.88 -12.66
CA PHE A 67 2.56 1.98 -13.33
C PHE A 67 1.69 0.72 -13.18
N THR A 68 2.23 -0.42 -12.74
CA THR A 68 1.44 -1.66 -12.59
C THR A 68 0.25 -1.49 -11.65
N GLY A 69 0.42 -0.71 -10.58
CA GLY A 69 -0.64 -0.39 -9.64
C GLY A 69 -1.82 0.40 -10.21
N GLU A 70 -1.75 0.86 -11.46
CA GLU A 70 -2.85 1.56 -12.13
C GLU A 70 -3.37 0.80 -13.35
N PHE A 71 -2.47 0.20 -14.15
CA PHE A 71 -2.82 -0.29 -15.48
C PHE A 71 -2.65 -1.80 -15.71
N ALA A 72 -1.97 -2.53 -14.83
CA ALA A 72 -1.65 -3.94 -15.05
C ALA A 72 -2.61 -4.83 -14.26
N ASP A 73 -3.24 -5.81 -14.92
CA ASP A 73 -3.91 -6.88 -14.20
C ASP A 73 -2.92 -7.74 -13.41
N ARG A 74 -3.46 -8.68 -12.62
CA ARG A 74 -2.67 -9.55 -11.75
C ARG A 74 -1.57 -10.30 -12.51
N ALA A 75 -1.88 -10.90 -13.66
CA ALA A 75 -0.94 -11.73 -14.40
C ALA A 75 0.20 -10.89 -15.00
N ILE A 76 -0.12 -9.73 -15.56
CA ILE A 76 0.88 -8.80 -16.10
C ILE A 76 1.77 -8.24 -14.98
N LYS A 77 1.16 -7.90 -13.83
CA LYS A 77 1.89 -7.45 -12.64
C LYS A 77 2.85 -8.53 -12.17
N GLU A 78 2.38 -9.76 -11.95
CA GLU A 78 3.21 -10.90 -11.53
C GLU A 78 4.39 -11.11 -12.49
N LYS A 79 4.15 -11.16 -13.80
CA LYS A 79 5.21 -11.31 -14.81
C LYS A 79 6.29 -10.22 -14.72
N LEU A 80 5.90 -8.95 -14.54
CA LEU A 80 6.88 -7.87 -14.42
C LEU A 80 7.65 -7.96 -13.10
N TRP A 81 6.97 -8.27 -12.00
CA TRP A 81 7.60 -8.31 -10.69
C TRP A 81 8.55 -9.51 -10.53
N GLU A 82 8.25 -10.67 -11.15
CA GLU A 82 9.20 -11.78 -11.26
C GLU A 82 10.50 -11.36 -11.98
N ALA A 83 10.39 -10.56 -13.04
CA ALA A 83 11.57 -10.00 -13.70
C ALA A 83 12.30 -8.97 -12.81
N CYS A 84 11.56 -8.13 -12.07
CA CYS A 84 12.12 -7.12 -11.19
C CYS A 84 12.85 -7.71 -9.97
N ASP A 85 12.43 -8.87 -9.45
CA ASP A 85 13.04 -9.52 -8.28
C ASP A 85 14.55 -9.73 -8.46
N THR A 86 14.99 -9.98 -9.69
CA THR A 86 16.42 -10.15 -10.01
C THR A 86 17.22 -8.86 -9.86
N PHE A 87 16.61 -7.69 -10.09
CA PHE A 87 17.31 -6.40 -10.21
C PHE A 87 17.01 -5.42 -9.06
N PHE A 88 15.86 -5.56 -8.39
CA PHE A 88 15.40 -4.58 -7.41
C PHE A 88 15.93 -4.87 -6.00
N GLU A 89 16.46 -6.06 -5.73
CA GLU A 89 17.05 -6.43 -4.44
C GLU A 89 16.09 -6.20 -3.25
N PRO A 90 14.87 -6.78 -3.25
CA PRO A 90 13.93 -6.63 -2.15
C PRO A 90 14.52 -7.18 -0.84
N THR A 91 14.56 -6.36 0.19
CA THR A 91 15.13 -6.70 1.49
C THR A 91 14.21 -6.24 2.62
N LEU A 92 13.92 -7.16 3.55
CA LEU A 92 13.28 -6.86 4.83
C LEU A 92 14.34 -6.88 5.94
N ASN A 93 14.55 -5.76 6.61
CA ASN A 93 15.43 -5.69 7.77
C ASN A 93 14.68 -6.22 9.02
N PRO A 94 15.10 -7.33 9.64
CA PRO A 94 14.35 -7.97 10.72
C PRO A 94 14.36 -7.18 12.04
N ASP A 95 15.35 -6.32 12.25
CA ASP A 95 15.50 -5.53 13.48
C ASP A 95 14.64 -4.26 13.43
N SER A 96 14.55 -3.63 12.27
CA SER A 96 13.80 -2.38 12.07
C SER A 96 12.42 -2.58 11.44
N GLY A 97 12.13 -3.76 10.90
CA GLY A 97 10.90 -4.04 10.13
C GLY A 97 10.82 -3.30 8.80
N GLU A 98 11.86 -2.56 8.39
CA GLU A 98 11.85 -1.79 7.15
C GLU A 98 12.00 -2.70 5.92
N PHE A 99 11.08 -2.58 4.97
CA PHE A 99 11.17 -3.19 3.65
C PHE A 99 11.68 -2.17 2.63
N THR A 100 12.68 -2.55 1.83
CA THR A 100 13.31 -1.68 0.82
C THR A 100 13.76 -2.46 -0.41
N PHE A 101 13.90 -1.76 -1.53
CA PHE A 101 14.55 -2.22 -2.76
C PHE A 101 15.92 -1.54 -2.91
N GLY A 102 16.98 -2.31 -3.17
CA GLY A 102 18.37 -1.82 -3.25
C GLY A 102 18.79 -1.26 -4.62
N PHE A 103 18.22 -1.79 -5.72
CA PHE A 103 18.50 -1.39 -7.11
C PHE A 103 20.00 -1.35 -7.51
N GLY A 104 20.87 -2.09 -6.82
CA GLY A 104 22.32 -2.11 -7.05
C GLY A 104 23.05 -0.81 -6.70
N LEU A 105 22.40 0.11 -5.97
CA LEU A 105 22.97 1.42 -5.65
C LEU A 105 23.91 1.41 -4.42
N ASN A 106 23.91 0.31 -3.64
CA ASN A 106 24.70 0.16 -2.42
C ASN A 106 24.50 1.32 -1.42
N GLU A 107 23.28 1.80 -1.30
CA GLU A 107 22.93 2.87 -0.36
C GLU A 107 22.82 2.34 1.07
N LEU A 108 23.32 3.10 2.05
CA LEU A 108 23.17 2.74 3.47
C LEU A 108 21.69 2.74 3.92
N HIS A 109 20.87 3.59 3.30
CA HIS A 109 19.45 3.75 3.60
C HIS A 109 18.64 3.87 2.30
N PRO A 110 18.33 2.76 1.62
CA PRO A 110 17.69 2.76 0.30
C PRO A 110 16.22 3.19 0.37
N ARG A 111 15.96 4.49 0.51
CA ARG A 111 14.61 5.09 0.68
C ARG A 111 14.34 6.23 -0.32
N GLY A 112 15.12 6.29 -1.40
CA GLY A 112 15.03 7.34 -2.42
C GLY A 112 13.79 7.25 -3.31
N GLN A 113 13.75 8.12 -4.32
CA GLN A 113 12.62 8.22 -5.27
C GLN A 113 12.28 6.89 -5.94
N PHE A 114 13.26 6.01 -6.13
CA PHE A 114 13.05 4.70 -6.75
C PHE A 114 12.15 3.81 -5.89
N ASN A 115 12.46 3.68 -4.59
CA ASN A 115 11.61 2.97 -3.64
C ASN A 115 10.19 3.56 -3.64
N ALA A 116 10.04 4.87 -3.48
CA ALA A 116 8.73 5.51 -3.44
C ALA A 116 7.87 5.20 -4.70
N ARG A 117 8.49 5.21 -5.89
CA ARG A 117 7.79 4.90 -7.15
C ARG A 117 7.37 3.43 -7.24
N VAL A 118 8.30 2.51 -7.01
CA VAL A 118 7.99 1.08 -7.18
C VAL A 118 7.08 0.56 -6.07
N MET A 119 7.16 1.13 -4.85
CA MET A 119 6.24 0.77 -3.77
C MET A 119 4.79 1.05 -4.13
N ALA A 120 4.51 2.17 -4.81
CA ALA A 120 3.17 2.43 -5.31
C ALA A 120 2.70 1.32 -6.27
N GLY A 121 3.56 0.90 -7.20
CA GLY A 121 3.27 -0.24 -8.07
C GLY A 121 3.08 -1.57 -7.33
N TRP A 122 3.87 -1.80 -6.29
CA TRP A 122 3.85 -3.03 -5.48
C TRP A 122 2.56 -3.16 -4.68
N VAL A 123 2.16 -2.11 -3.95
CA VAL A 123 1.03 -2.17 -3.00
C VAL A 123 -0.31 -1.87 -3.64
N CYS A 124 -0.35 -1.07 -4.72
CA CYS A 124 -1.61 -0.69 -5.34
C CYS A 124 -2.22 -1.82 -6.19
N GLN A 125 -3.55 -1.81 -6.26
CA GLN A 125 -4.36 -2.61 -7.16
C GLN A 125 -4.80 -1.77 -8.37
N PRO A 126 -5.15 -2.38 -9.51
CA PRO A 126 -5.53 -1.65 -10.73
C PRO A 126 -6.54 -0.55 -10.46
N GLY A 127 -6.29 0.65 -10.99
CA GLY A 127 -7.13 1.84 -10.79
C GLY A 127 -6.96 2.55 -9.45
N ALA A 128 -6.15 2.05 -8.51
CA ALA A 128 -6.04 2.63 -7.17
C ALA A 128 -5.54 4.09 -7.18
N TRP A 129 -4.69 4.46 -8.14
CA TRP A 129 -4.21 5.84 -8.23
C TRP A 129 -5.31 6.77 -8.72
N THR A 130 -6.02 6.38 -9.77
CA THR A 130 -7.18 7.15 -10.28
C THR A 130 -8.27 7.29 -9.22
N GLN A 131 -8.56 6.22 -8.48
CA GLN A 131 -9.60 6.18 -7.45
C GLN A 131 -9.43 7.26 -6.36
N ILE A 132 -8.19 7.60 -5.99
CA ILE A 132 -7.91 8.64 -4.97
C ILE A 132 -8.44 10.02 -5.42
N PHE A 133 -8.46 10.30 -6.73
CA PHE A 133 -8.93 11.57 -7.27
C PHE A 133 -10.42 11.56 -7.60
N GLU A 134 -10.93 10.43 -8.11
CA GLU A 134 -12.35 10.32 -8.52
C GLU A 134 -13.29 10.07 -7.34
N ASN A 135 -12.84 9.28 -6.36
CA ASN A 135 -13.65 8.85 -5.21
C ASN A 135 -12.84 8.90 -3.91
N PRO A 136 -12.39 10.09 -3.48
CA PRO A 136 -11.59 10.21 -2.26
C PRO A 136 -12.40 9.81 -1.02
N ASP A 137 -11.89 8.84 -0.26
CA ASP A 137 -12.37 8.59 1.09
C ASP A 137 -11.82 9.67 2.04
N LEU A 138 -12.60 10.73 2.20
CA LEU A 138 -12.32 11.81 3.14
C LEU A 138 -12.83 11.52 4.56
N ALA A 139 -13.78 10.59 4.70
CA ALA A 139 -14.38 10.24 5.99
C ALA A 139 -13.36 9.56 6.93
N LYS A 140 -12.38 8.83 6.37
CA LYS A 140 -11.27 8.20 7.12
C LYS A 140 -10.54 9.13 8.08
N HIS A 141 -10.51 10.43 7.83
CA HIS A 141 -9.82 11.39 8.69
C HIS A 141 -10.55 11.64 10.03
N SER A 142 -11.85 11.33 10.10
CA SER A 142 -12.67 11.41 11.32
C SER A 142 -13.09 10.07 11.88
N GLN A 143 -12.96 8.99 11.10
CA GLN A 143 -13.29 7.62 11.52
C GLN A 143 -12.37 7.13 12.65
N PRO A 144 -12.80 6.07 13.37
CA PRO A 144 -11.97 5.40 14.35
C PRO A 144 -10.59 5.02 13.81
N CYS A 145 -9.58 5.14 14.66
CA CYS A 145 -8.20 4.81 14.29
C CYS A 145 -7.46 4.08 15.39
N VAL A 146 -6.44 3.34 14.98
CA VAL A 146 -5.49 2.66 15.86
C VAL A 146 -4.26 3.55 16.06
N GLU A 147 -3.85 3.74 17.31
CA GLU A 147 -2.62 4.44 17.71
C GLU A 147 -1.78 3.54 18.63
N GLY A 148 -0.47 3.79 18.69
CA GLY A 148 0.42 3.10 19.63
C GLY A 148 0.77 1.65 19.27
N VAL A 149 0.72 1.28 17.98
CA VAL A 149 1.15 -0.05 17.52
C VAL A 149 2.62 -0.30 17.92
N ASP A 150 2.91 -1.48 18.51
CA ASP A 150 4.26 -1.92 18.91
C ASP A 150 5.13 -2.32 17.70
N PHE A 151 5.37 -1.36 16.81
CA PHE A 151 6.29 -1.50 15.68
C PHE A 151 7.74 -1.27 16.15
N PRO A 152 8.73 -2.08 15.72
CA PRO A 152 8.70 -3.05 14.63
C PRO A 152 8.47 -4.50 15.05
N ARG A 153 7.91 -4.75 16.24
CA ARG A 153 7.60 -6.12 16.69
C ARG A 153 6.34 -6.66 16.02
N VAL A 154 5.36 -5.78 15.83
CA VAL A 154 4.05 -6.06 15.24
C VAL A 154 3.71 -4.99 14.21
N ALA A 155 3.01 -5.39 13.14
CA ALA A 155 2.41 -4.49 12.17
C ALA A 155 0.90 -4.73 12.08
N MET A 156 0.13 -3.71 11.70
CA MET A 156 -1.30 -3.90 11.39
C MET A 156 -1.43 -4.40 9.95
N SER A 157 -2.01 -5.59 9.76
CA SER A 157 -2.43 -6.05 8.42
C SER A 157 -3.85 -5.61 8.07
N GLN A 158 -4.64 -5.25 9.07
CA GLN A 158 -5.96 -4.67 8.89
C GLN A 158 -6.25 -3.62 9.97
N ALA A 159 -6.71 -2.44 9.54
CA ALA A 159 -7.24 -1.39 10.41
C ALA A 159 -8.17 -0.52 9.58
N HIS A 160 -9.43 -0.91 9.46
CA HIS A 160 -10.41 -0.14 8.67
C HIS A 160 -11.78 -0.14 9.36
N TRP A 161 -12.47 0.98 9.20
CA TRP A 161 -13.81 1.19 9.71
C TRP A 161 -14.83 0.92 8.62
N ASP A 162 -15.83 0.11 8.92
CA ASP A 162 -16.95 -0.18 8.01
C ASP A 162 -18.26 -0.28 8.79
N GLU A 163 -19.30 0.44 8.33
CA GLU A 163 -20.68 0.37 8.82
C GLU A 163 -20.90 0.27 10.36
N GLY A 164 -20.08 0.95 11.18
CA GLY A 164 -20.23 0.90 12.65
C GLY A 164 -19.27 -0.05 13.37
N SER A 165 -18.40 -0.73 12.61
CA SER A 165 -17.48 -1.74 13.09
C SER A 165 -16.04 -1.38 12.73
N LEU A 166 -15.11 -1.59 13.66
CA LEU A 166 -13.68 -1.47 13.40
C LEU A 166 -13.08 -2.87 13.20
N HIS A 167 -12.55 -3.13 12.02
CA HIS A 167 -11.89 -4.38 11.66
C HIS A 167 -10.38 -4.26 11.86
N LEU A 168 -9.82 -5.24 12.58
CA LEU A 168 -8.45 -5.22 13.09
C LEU A 168 -7.77 -6.56 12.84
N ALA A 169 -6.51 -6.52 12.43
CA ALA A 169 -5.63 -7.68 12.40
C ALA A 169 -4.19 -7.21 12.60
N ALA A 170 -3.46 -7.96 13.41
CA ALA A 170 -2.07 -7.68 13.76
C ALA A 170 -1.20 -8.87 13.36
N ASP A 171 -0.12 -8.59 12.63
CA ASP A 171 0.84 -9.58 12.17
C ASP A 171 2.19 -9.41 12.87
N PRO A 172 2.86 -10.52 13.21
CA PRO A 172 4.20 -10.47 13.75
C PRO A 172 5.19 -10.07 12.64
N CYS A 173 6.08 -9.12 12.92
CA CYS A 173 7.09 -8.74 11.94
C CYS A 173 8.24 -9.76 11.83
N ASN A 174 8.38 -10.68 12.79
CA ASN A 174 9.33 -11.79 12.73
C ASN A 174 8.82 -12.99 13.54
N GLY A 175 9.49 -14.15 13.38
CA GLY A 175 9.07 -15.39 14.05
C GLY A 175 9.10 -15.34 15.59
N ALA A 176 9.83 -14.40 16.20
CA ALA A 176 9.91 -14.28 17.66
C ALA A 176 8.69 -13.58 18.29
N THR A 177 7.92 -12.82 17.50
CA THR A 177 6.72 -12.11 17.97
C THR A 177 5.42 -12.80 17.60
N ASN A 178 5.49 -13.91 16.87
CA ASN A 178 4.33 -14.71 16.49
C ASN A 178 3.57 -15.22 17.73
N GLY A 179 2.26 -14.96 17.78
CA GLY A 179 1.39 -15.34 18.89
C GLY A 179 1.58 -14.52 20.16
N THR A 180 2.42 -13.47 20.14
CA THR A 180 2.55 -12.57 21.29
C THR A 180 1.36 -11.64 21.37
N ARG A 181 0.97 -11.26 22.59
CA ARG A 181 -0.05 -10.24 22.81
C ARG A 181 0.58 -8.84 22.72
N THR A 182 -0.15 -7.92 22.12
CA THR A 182 0.23 -6.52 21.98
C THR A 182 -0.95 -5.62 22.33
N THR A 183 -0.63 -4.45 22.86
CA THR A 183 -1.59 -3.48 23.35
C THR A 183 -1.55 -2.25 22.46
N MET A 184 -2.72 -1.72 22.10
CA MET A 184 -2.85 -0.53 21.26
C MET A 184 -4.07 0.29 21.68
N THR A 185 -4.08 1.57 21.32
CA THR A 185 -5.19 2.47 21.61
C THR A 185 -6.10 2.60 20.40
N ILE A 186 -7.39 2.40 20.60
CA ILE A 186 -8.43 2.80 19.64
C ILE A 186 -8.93 4.18 20.03
N ARG A 187 -9.04 5.09 19.05
CA ARG A 187 -9.55 6.45 19.24
C ARG A 187 -10.63 6.80 18.24
N ARG A 188 -11.36 7.87 18.55
CA ARG A 188 -12.46 8.43 17.75
C ARG A 188 -13.61 7.45 17.56
N LEU A 189 -13.83 6.57 18.54
CA LEU A 189 -15.03 5.74 18.58
C LEU A 189 -16.26 6.65 18.72
N PRO A 190 -17.35 6.36 17.99
CA PRO A 190 -18.51 7.25 17.89
C PRO A 190 -19.31 7.40 19.19
N THR A 191 -19.22 6.43 20.10
CA THR A 191 -19.97 6.39 21.36
C THR A 191 -19.11 5.83 22.49
N ASP A 192 -19.30 6.38 23.69
CA ASP A 192 -18.80 5.81 24.94
C ASP A 192 -19.66 4.60 25.36
N GLY A 193 -19.18 3.83 26.33
CA GLY A 193 -19.85 2.65 26.87
C GLY A 193 -19.19 1.35 26.46
N GLU A 194 -19.94 0.25 26.53
CA GLU A 194 -19.42 -1.09 26.30
C GLU A 194 -19.28 -1.39 24.79
N TRP A 195 -18.10 -1.89 24.41
CA TRP A 195 -17.80 -2.38 23.08
C TRP A 195 -17.32 -3.84 23.15
N ILE A 196 -17.72 -4.64 22.16
CA ILE A 196 -17.37 -6.05 22.07
C ILE A 196 -16.34 -6.23 20.97
N LEU A 197 -15.21 -6.82 21.33
CA LEU A 197 -14.19 -7.32 20.41
C LEU A 197 -14.43 -8.81 20.18
N GLN A 198 -14.80 -9.16 18.95
CA GLN A 198 -15.03 -10.52 18.50
C GLN A 198 -13.83 -10.99 17.66
N SER A 199 -13.21 -12.10 18.02
CA SER A 199 -12.18 -12.78 17.22
C SER A 199 -12.79 -13.70 16.15
N SER A 200 -11.97 -14.14 15.20
CA SER A 200 -12.36 -15.08 14.15
C SER A 200 -12.86 -16.45 14.65
N ASP A 201 -12.52 -16.84 15.87
CA ASP A 201 -13.03 -18.05 16.53
C ASP A 201 -14.30 -17.82 17.37
N GLU A 202 -14.94 -16.66 17.20
CA GLU A 202 -16.14 -16.21 17.91
C GLU A 202 -15.94 -15.93 19.41
N THR A 203 -14.70 -15.90 19.92
CA THR A 203 -14.44 -15.44 21.29
C THR A 203 -14.79 -13.95 21.42
N LEU A 204 -15.54 -13.62 22.47
CA LEU A 204 -15.98 -12.25 22.77
C LEU A 204 -15.24 -11.70 23.99
N THR A 205 -14.71 -10.48 23.86
CA THR A 205 -14.14 -9.72 24.98
C THR A 205 -14.76 -8.34 25.03
N SER A 206 -15.06 -7.85 26.23
CA SER A 206 -15.71 -6.56 26.46
C SER A 206 -14.67 -5.50 26.83
N TRP A 207 -14.87 -4.29 26.32
CA TRP A 207 -14.00 -3.13 26.49
C TRP A 207 -14.85 -1.88 26.75
N ASP A 208 -14.52 -1.15 27.82
CA ASP A 208 -15.18 0.11 28.16
C ASP A 208 -14.53 1.28 27.44
N VAL A 209 -15.33 2.01 26.66
CA VAL A 209 -14.91 3.21 25.92
C VAL A 209 -15.30 4.45 26.69
N VAL A 210 -14.32 5.35 26.88
CA VAL A 210 -14.49 6.63 27.56
C VAL A 210 -13.84 7.74 26.74
N GLY A 211 -14.60 8.80 26.44
CA GLY A 211 -14.11 9.90 25.61
C GLY A 211 -13.76 9.47 24.19
N GLY A 212 -14.48 8.47 23.65
CA GLY A 212 -14.26 7.90 22.32
C GLY A 212 -12.94 7.14 22.18
N ALA A 213 -12.36 6.65 23.28
CA ALA A 213 -11.14 5.87 23.27
C ALA A 213 -11.19 4.67 24.23
N THR A 214 -10.45 3.62 23.86
CA THR A 214 -10.15 2.47 24.72
C THR A 214 -8.79 1.90 24.34
N GLU A 215 -8.12 1.29 25.30
CA GLU A 215 -6.99 0.40 25.03
C GLU A 215 -7.54 -1.00 24.74
N ILE A 216 -6.97 -1.71 23.77
CA ILE A 216 -7.32 -3.10 23.47
C ILE A 216 -6.06 -3.96 23.39
N GLU A 217 -6.22 -5.26 23.60
CA GLU A 217 -5.17 -6.25 23.43
C GLU A 217 -5.50 -7.17 22.26
N LEU A 218 -4.56 -7.32 21.32
CA LEU A 218 -4.64 -8.24 20.18
C LEU A 218 -3.51 -9.27 20.23
N VAL A 219 -3.73 -10.43 19.62
CA VAL A 219 -2.67 -11.42 19.36
C VAL A 219 -2.05 -11.13 17.99
N ALA A 220 -0.72 -11.11 17.92
CA ALA A 220 0.03 -10.91 16.68
C ALA A 220 0.27 -12.25 15.96
N ASP A 221 -0.76 -12.76 15.31
CA ASP A 221 -0.73 -14.01 14.53
C ASP A 221 -1.55 -13.95 13.22
N GLY A 222 -1.98 -12.74 12.83
CA GLY A 222 -2.81 -12.51 11.64
C GLY A 222 -4.30 -12.79 11.84
N SER A 223 -4.74 -13.19 13.04
CA SER A 223 -6.16 -13.36 13.35
C SER A 223 -6.92 -12.04 13.16
N SER A 224 -8.13 -12.14 12.61
CA SER A 224 -9.01 -11.00 12.41
C SER A 224 -9.92 -10.80 13.61
N PHE A 225 -10.14 -9.53 13.96
CA PHE A 225 -11.00 -9.09 15.03
C PHE A 225 -11.95 -8.00 14.54
N THR A 226 -13.17 -7.97 15.10
CA THR A 226 -14.15 -6.92 14.84
C THR A 226 -14.57 -6.30 16.16
N LEU A 227 -14.44 -4.98 16.28
CA LEU A 227 -14.84 -4.21 17.44
C LEU A 227 -16.14 -3.45 17.13
N THR A 228 -17.19 -3.71 17.90
CA THR A 228 -18.53 -3.12 17.71
C THR A 228 -19.13 -2.62 19.02
N ALA A 229 -19.87 -1.51 18.98
CA ALA A 229 -20.60 -1.03 20.15
C ALA A 229 -21.66 -2.06 20.56
N LEU A 230 -21.80 -2.32 21.86
CA LEU A 230 -22.93 -3.10 22.34
C LEU A 230 -24.20 -2.25 22.14
N SER A 231 -25.07 -2.65 21.21
CA SER A 231 -26.33 -1.92 21.00
C SER A 231 -27.19 -1.99 22.26
N GLU A 232 -27.75 -0.86 22.71
CA GLU A 232 -28.76 -0.83 23.79
C GLU A 232 -30.12 -1.50 23.40
N THR A 233 -30.19 -2.22 22.28
CA THR A 233 -31.39 -2.97 21.88
C THR A 233 -31.47 -4.30 22.62
N LEU A 234 -31.81 -4.26 23.91
CA LEU A 234 -32.52 -5.31 24.65
C LEU A 234 -32.96 -4.74 26.01
N GLY A 235 -33.98 -3.88 26.00
CA GLY A 235 -34.42 -3.25 27.25
C GLY A 235 -35.64 -2.34 27.20
N THR A 236 -36.68 -2.64 26.44
CA THR A 236 -38.09 -2.35 26.80
C THR A 236 -39.05 -3.22 26.00
#